data_AF-A0A971H4G9-F1
#
_entry.id   AF-A0A971H4G9-F1
#
_cell.length_a   1.000
_cell.length_b   1.000
_cell.length_c   1.000
_cell.angle_alpha   90.00
_cell.angle_beta   90.00
_cell.angle_gamma   90.00
#
_symmetry.space_group_name_H-M   'P 1'
#
loop_
_entity.id
_entity.type
_entity.pdbx_description
1 polymer ?
#
loop_
_entity_poly.entity_id
_entity_poly.type
_entity_poly.pdbx_seq_one_letter_code
_entity_poly.pdbx_strand_id
1 'polypeptide(L)'
;MKRIVISLFAILLVFSLVVCNQKSTKEELIIDIGDSTKFTEEEISNAIKIVKDNFDFPASTLTKIWYKEEESNRLTEIYLESGRGSINEIQPENVIVLLSNFDVNDSGDNPVLNPDSTYENYQWILIRDNENSEWIIDDQGY
;
A
#
# COMPACT_ATOMS: atom_id res chain seq x y z
N MET A 1 42.65 51.54 28.27
CA MET A 1 43.20 51.64 26.89
C MET A 1 44.04 50.41 26.60
N LYS A 2 43.62 49.65 25.55
CA LYS A 2 44.44 48.87 24.59
C LYS A 2 45.20 47.64 25.13
N ARG A 3 45.33 46.51 24.43
CA ARG A 3 44.83 45.93 23.15
C ARG A 3 45.26 44.43 23.21
N ILE A 4 44.40 43.44 22.91
CA ILE A 4 44.35 42.60 21.68
C ILE A 4 45.73 41.98 21.33
N VAL A 5 45.94 40.65 21.19
CA VAL A 5 45.82 39.89 19.92
C VAL A 5 46.24 38.40 20.08
N ILE A 6 45.32 37.50 19.71
CA ILE A 6 45.41 36.29 18.84
C ILE A 6 46.45 35.18 19.14
N SER A 7 45.95 33.94 19.26
CA SER A 7 46.67 32.75 18.77
C SER A 7 45.71 31.76 18.08
N LEU A 8 46.01 31.46 16.82
CA LEU A 8 45.32 30.51 15.93
C LEU A 8 45.81 29.07 16.18
N PHE A 9 44.88 28.11 16.24
CA PHE A 9 44.99 26.73 15.71
C PHE A 9 43.53 26.21 15.66
N ALA A 10 42.80 26.29 14.54
CA ALA A 10 42.87 25.48 13.32
C ALA A 10 42.73 23.97 13.57
N ILE A 11 41.86 23.32 12.77
CA ILE A 11 41.33 21.93 12.79
C ILE A 11 39.90 21.91 13.38
N LEU A 12 38.82 22.13 12.62
CA LEU A 12 38.43 21.53 11.33
C LEU A 12 38.34 20.00 11.42
N LEU A 13 37.31 19.53 12.12
CA LEU A 13 36.68 18.24 11.84
C LEU A 13 35.18 18.47 11.61
N VAL A 14 34.93 18.97 10.42
CA VAL A 14 33.71 18.68 9.67
C VAL A 14 33.73 17.17 9.43
N PHE A 15 33.09 16.39 10.31
CA PHE A 15 32.61 15.07 9.93
C PHE A 15 31.10 15.16 9.85
N SER A 16 30.70 15.56 8.64
CA SER A 16 29.50 15.13 7.94
C SER A 16 28.45 14.51 8.84
N LEU A 17 27.43 15.30 9.14
CA LEU A 17 26.07 14.79 9.09
C LEU A 17 25.96 14.06 7.74
N VAL A 18 26.19 12.75 7.73
CA VAL A 18 25.71 11.89 6.66
C VAL A 18 24.20 11.84 6.89
N VAL A 19 23.54 12.95 6.56
CA VAL A 19 22.21 12.88 6.00
C VAL A 19 22.45 12.13 4.71
N CYS A 20 22.27 10.82 4.74
CA CYS A 20 21.89 10.11 3.54
C CYS A 20 20.61 10.80 3.08
N ASN A 21 20.76 11.80 2.21
CA ASN A 21 19.75 12.09 1.21
C ASN A 21 19.73 10.86 0.32
N GLN A 22 19.14 9.76 0.80
CA GLN A 22 18.33 8.94 -0.08
C GLN A 22 17.27 9.91 -0.57
N LYS A 23 17.58 10.50 -1.72
CA LYS A 23 16.59 11.08 -2.59
C LYS A 23 15.77 9.89 -3.06
N SER A 24 14.92 9.37 -2.17
CA SER A 24 13.80 8.55 -2.57
C SER A 24 12.98 9.50 -3.42
N THR A 25 13.12 9.40 -4.74
CA THR A 25 12.00 9.66 -5.64
C THR A 25 10.88 8.79 -5.07
N LYS A 26 10.09 9.37 -4.17
CA LYS A 26 8.92 8.70 -3.62
C LYS A 26 7.98 8.71 -4.81
N GLU A 27 8.04 7.63 -5.59
CA GLU A 27 7.08 7.44 -6.66
C GLU A 27 5.70 7.61 -6.04
N GLU A 28 4.94 8.53 -6.59
CA GLU A 28 3.64 8.86 -6.04
C GLU A 28 2.72 7.67 -6.28
N LEU A 29 2.17 7.13 -5.19
CA LEU A 29 1.18 6.05 -5.26
C LEU A 29 0.02 6.48 -6.16
N ILE A 30 -0.20 5.74 -7.24
CA ILE A 30 -1.32 5.98 -8.15
C ILE A 30 -2.57 5.37 -7.53
N ILE A 31 -3.60 6.21 -7.35
CA ILE A 31 -4.93 5.78 -6.92
C ILE A 31 -5.89 6.02 -8.08
N ASP A 32 -6.62 4.98 -8.46
CA ASP A 32 -7.52 4.99 -9.62
C ASP A 32 -8.88 4.40 -9.20
N ILE A 33 -9.87 5.27 -9.01
CA ILE A 33 -11.22 4.89 -8.62
C ILE A 33 -12.08 4.97 -9.88
N GLY A 34 -12.41 3.81 -10.45
CA GLY A 34 -13.34 3.73 -11.57
C GLY A 34 -14.78 4.05 -11.14
N ASP A 35 -15.63 4.33 -12.14
CA ASP A 35 -17.05 4.55 -11.91
C ASP A 35 -17.68 3.39 -11.13
N SER A 36 -18.58 3.73 -10.21
CA SER A 36 -19.29 2.74 -9.41
C SER A 36 -20.76 3.10 -9.23
N THR A 37 -21.60 2.08 -9.37
CA THR A 37 -23.01 2.11 -8.97
C THR A 37 -23.26 1.34 -7.68
N LYS A 38 -22.35 0.44 -7.31
CA LYS A 38 -22.42 -0.43 -6.12
C LYS A 38 -21.93 0.26 -4.84
N PHE A 39 -20.86 1.03 -4.94
CA PHE A 39 -20.24 1.71 -3.79
C PHE A 39 -20.11 3.21 -4.07
N THR A 40 -20.23 4.00 -3.01
CA THR A 40 -19.86 5.41 -3.05
C THR A 40 -18.34 5.58 -3.13
N GLU A 41 -17.90 6.73 -3.63
CA GLU A 41 -16.47 7.08 -3.66
C GLU A 41 -15.85 7.07 -2.25
N GLU A 42 -16.63 7.43 -1.22
CA GLU A 42 -16.20 7.38 0.18
C GLU A 42 -15.95 5.94 0.65
N GLU A 43 -16.86 5.00 0.35
CA GLU A 43 -16.69 3.59 0.71
C GLU A 43 -15.46 2.99 0.04
N ILE A 44 -15.23 3.29 -1.24
CA ILE A 44 -14.05 2.82 -1.98
C ILE A 44 -12.78 3.45 -1.40
N SER A 45 -12.80 4.76 -1.11
CA SER A 45 -11.67 5.48 -0.51
C SER A 45 -11.30 4.92 0.87
N ASN A 46 -12.30 4.56 1.68
CA ASN A 46 -12.10 3.94 2.99
C ASN A 46 -11.48 2.54 2.83
N ALA A 47 -11.94 1.72 1.88
CA ALA A 47 -11.32 0.42 1.60
C ALA A 47 -9.85 0.57 1.15
N ILE A 48 -9.56 1.54 0.27
CA ILE A 48 -8.19 1.86 -0.18
C ILE A 48 -7.31 2.28 0.99
N LYS A 49 -7.86 3.08 1.93
CA LYS A 49 -7.14 3.47 3.15
C LYS A 49 -6.76 2.24 3.97
N ILE A 50 -7.66 1.27 4.16
CA ILE A 50 -7.36 0.03 4.89
C ILE A 50 -6.23 -0.75 4.21
N VAL A 51 -6.24 -0.88 2.88
CA VAL A 51 -5.12 -1.53 2.16
C VAL A 51 -3.81 -0.79 2.37
N LYS A 52 -3.80 0.55 2.23
CA LYS A 52 -2.60 1.36 2.43
C LYS A 52 -2.02 1.23 3.84
N ASP A 53 -2.89 1.22 4.84
CA ASP A 53 -2.47 1.14 6.25
C ASP A 53 -1.95 -0.26 6.62
N ASN A 54 -2.29 -1.30 5.86
CA ASN A 54 -1.89 -2.69 6.09
C ASN A 54 -0.89 -3.24 5.06
N PHE A 55 -0.48 -2.43 4.07
CA PHE A 55 0.56 -2.81 3.13
C PHE A 55 1.93 -2.79 3.82
N ASP A 56 2.41 -3.96 4.23
CA ASP A 56 3.68 -4.13 4.94
C ASP A 56 4.48 -5.30 4.35
N PHE A 57 4.64 -5.29 3.02
CA PHE A 57 5.48 -6.28 2.34
C PHE A 57 6.95 -5.84 2.42
N PRO A 58 7.85 -6.66 3.02
CA PRO A 58 9.25 -6.28 3.17
C PRO A 58 9.90 -5.96 1.84
N ALA A 59 10.73 -4.91 1.80
CA ALA A 59 11.43 -4.48 0.59
C ALA A 59 10.53 -4.17 -0.61
N SER A 60 9.24 -3.94 -0.37
CA SER A 60 8.25 -3.66 -1.42
C SER A 60 7.75 -2.22 -1.37
N THR A 61 7.39 -1.67 -2.52
CA THR A 61 6.78 -0.34 -2.68
C THR A 61 5.47 -0.47 -3.43
N LEU A 62 4.37 -0.07 -2.79
CA LEU A 62 3.05 0.00 -3.41
C LEU A 62 3.00 1.14 -4.44
N THR A 63 2.77 0.81 -5.71
CA THR A 63 2.84 1.78 -6.82
C THR A 63 1.49 2.14 -7.40
N LYS A 64 0.52 1.21 -7.38
CA LYS A 64 -0.87 1.46 -7.80
C LYS A 64 -1.86 0.73 -6.89
N ILE A 65 -2.99 1.37 -6.58
CA ILE A 65 -4.20 0.72 -6.06
C ILE A 65 -5.38 1.21 -6.88
N TRP A 66 -6.29 0.32 -7.25
CA TRP A 66 -7.48 0.71 -7.98
C TRP A 66 -8.70 -0.13 -7.67
N TYR A 67 -9.84 0.47 -7.97
CA TYR A 67 -11.14 -0.17 -7.98
C TYR A 67 -11.74 -0.08 -9.38
N LYS A 68 -12.21 -1.22 -9.90
CA LYS A 68 -13.03 -1.30 -11.11
C LYS A 68 -14.21 -2.21 -10.83
N GLU A 69 -15.42 -1.67 -10.88
CA GLU A 69 -16.65 -2.38 -10.44
C GLU A 69 -16.83 -3.75 -11.11
N GLU A 70 -16.68 -3.84 -12.43
CA GLU A 70 -16.80 -5.10 -13.17
C GLU A 70 -15.85 -6.18 -12.64
N GLU A 71 -14.60 -5.82 -12.39
CA GLU A 71 -13.57 -6.76 -11.94
C GLU A 71 -13.73 -7.10 -10.46
N SER A 72 -14.07 -6.10 -9.63
CA SER A 72 -14.39 -6.34 -8.22
C SER A 72 -15.57 -7.29 -8.08
N ASN A 73 -16.61 -7.17 -8.91
CA ASN A 73 -17.76 -8.05 -8.88
C ASN A 73 -17.38 -9.48 -9.31
N ARG A 74 -16.62 -9.63 -10.40
CA ARG A 74 -16.12 -10.94 -10.84
C ARG A 74 -15.31 -11.65 -9.77
N LEU A 75 -14.40 -10.93 -9.10
CA LEU A 75 -13.58 -11.48 -8.02
C LEU A 75 -14.40 -11.75 -6.75
N THR A 76 -15.42 -10.94 -6.47
CA THR A 76 -16.38 -11.19 -5.39
C THR A 76 -17.11 -12.50 -5.59
N GLU A 77 -17.60 -12.78 -6.80
CA GLU A 77 -18.26 -14.07 -7.12
C GLU A 77 -17.33 -15.26 -6.84
N ILE A 78 -16.08 -15.21 -7.32
CA ILE A 78 -15.08 -16.25 -7.08
C ILE A 78 -14.81 -16.44 -5.57
N TYR A 79 -14.67 -15.34 -4.84
CA TYR A 79 -14.45 -15.36 -3.39
C TYR A 79 -15.63 -15.99 -2.63
N LEU A 80 -16.86 -15.66 -3.00
CA LEU A 80 -18.07 -16.21 -2.38
C LEU A 80 -18.29 -17.69 -2.75
N GLU A 81 -17.90 -18.12 -3.95
CA GLU A 81 -18.07 -19.50 -4.39
C GLU A 81 -16.98 -20.44 -3.86
N SER A 82 -15.71 -19.98 -3.84
CA SER A 82 -14.55 -20.85 -3.63
C SER A 82 -13.54 -20.33 -2.59
N GLY A 83 -13.65 -19.07 -2.16
CA GLY A 83 -12.82 -18.47 -1.13
C GLY A 83 -13.41 -18.62 0.27
N ARG A 84 -12.90 -17.82 1.22
CA ARG A 84 -13.44 -17.76 2.59
C ARG A 84 -14.91 -17.31 2.63
N GLY A 85 -15.35 -16.56 1.61
CA GLY A 85 -16.73 -16.15 1.42
C GLY A 85 -17.74 -17.31 1.38
N SER A 86 -17.29 -18.49 0.94
CA SER A 86 -18.13 -19.69 0.84
C SER A 86 -18.60 -20.26 2.19
N ILE A 87 -18.00 -19.82 3.30
CA ILE A 87 -18.27 -20.36 4.65
C ILE A 87 -18.55 -19.28 5.70
N ASN A 88 -18.45 -18.00 5.37
CA ASN A 88 -18.60 -16.89 6.34
C ASN A 88 -19.94 -16.14 6.23
N GLU A 89 -20.85 -16.60 5.38
CA GLU A 89 -22.22 -16.06 5.20
C GLU A 89 -22.29 -14.57 4.78
N ILE A 90 -21.17 -13.99 4.33
CA ILE A 90 -21.10 -12.59 3.90
C ILE A 90 -21.92 -12.38 2.62
N GLN A 91 -22.64 -11.25 2.57
CA GLN A 91 -23.41 -10.89 1.39
C GLN A 91 -22.53 -10.13 0.37
N PRO A 92 -22.77 -10.27 -0.95
CA PRO A 92 -21.92 -9.66 -1.98
C PRO A 92 -21.83 -8.13 -1.93
N GLU A 93 -22.84 -7.43 -1.42
CA GLU A 93 -22.84 -5.98 -1.18
C GLU A 93 -21.88 -5.55 -0.06
N ASN A 94 -21.44 -6.51 0.76
CA ASN A 94 -20.52 -6.32 1.86
C ASN A 94 -19.11 -6.83 1.55
N VAL A 95 -18.81 -7.07 0.26
CA VAL A 95 -17.48 -7.46 -0.23
C VAL A 95 -17.03 -6.47 -1.30
N ILE A 96 -15.83 -5.92 -1.12
CA ILE A 96 -15.13 -5.10 -2.10
C ILE A 96 -13.76 -5.72 -2.39
N VAL A 97 -13.41 -5.85 -3.67
CA VAL A 97 -12.10 -6.35 -4.08
C VAL A 97 -11.34 -5.21 -4.75
N LEU A 98 -10.20 -4.86 -4.15
CA LEU A 98 -9.27 -3.89 -4.71
C LEU A 98 -8.10 -4.63 -5.37
N LEU A 99 -7.54 -4.00 -6.40
CA LEU A 99 -6.33 -4.51 -7.06
C LEU A 99 -5.18 -3.55 -6.81
N SER A 100 -3.98 -4.10 -6.78
CA SER A 100 -2.77 -3.31 -6.59
C SER A 100 -1.60 -3.79 -7.43
N ASN A 101 -0.69 -2.86 -7.70
CA ASN A 101 0.65 -3.15 -8.20
C ASN A 101 1.66 -2.69 -7.16
N PHE A 102 2.73 -3.47 -7.02
CA PHE A 102 3.85 -3.10 -6.17
C PHE A 102 5.15 -3.72 -6.70
N ASP A 103 6.25 -3.03 -6.44
CA ASP A 103 7.58 -3.47 -6.82
C ASP A 103 8.32 -4.04 -5.61
N VAL A 104 9.10 -5.08 -5.82
CA VAL A 104 10.05 -5.63 -4.85
C VAL A 104 11.44 -5.23 -5.29
N ASN A 105 12.19 -4.56 -4.42
CA ASN A 105 13.54 -4.13 -4.75
C ASN A 105 14.52 -5.32 -4.86
N ASP A 106 15.76 -5.03 -5.25
CA ASP A 106 16.81 -6.03 -5.51
C ASP A 106 17.58 -6.50 -4.26
N SER A 107 17.20 -6.04 -3.05
CA SER A 107 17.93 -6.35 -1.80
C SER A 107 17.93 -7.83 -1.44
N GLY A 108 16.89 -8.57 -1.84
CA GLY A 108 16.64 -9.93 -1.37
C GLY A 108 16.12 -10.01 0.08
N ASP A 109 15.73 -8.87 0.68
CA ASP A 109 15.23 -8.83 2.06
C ASP A 109 13.78 -9.33 2.19
N ASN A 110 13.04 -9.50 1.08
CA ASN A 110 11.74 -10.15 1.10
C ASN A 110 11.89 -11.68 1.18
N PRO A 111 11.32 -12.35 2.19
CA PRO A 111 11.54 -13.79 2.39
C PRO A 111 10.76 -14.69 1.43
N VAL A 112 9.76 -14.16 0.72
CA VAL A 112 8.82 -14.97 -0.09
C VAL A 112 8.68 -14.46 -1.52
N LEU A 113 8.74 -13.15 -1.73
CA LEU A 113 8.59 -12.53 -3.04
C LEU A 113 9.93 -12.47 -3.78
N ASN A 114 9.86 -12.49 -5.11
CA ASN A 114 11.05 -12.46 -5.95
C ASN A 114 11.68 -11.05 -5.89
N PRO A 115 12.99 -10.92 -5.65
CA PRO A 115 13.67 -9.63 -5.76
C PRO A 115 13.66 -9.12 -7.21
N ASP A 116 13.79 -7.79 -7.38
CA ASP A 116 13.82 -7.12 -8.68
C ASP A 116 12.63 -7.50 -9.58
N SER A 117 11.41 -7.40 -9.01
CA SER A 117 10.19 -7.79 -9.72
C SER A 117 9.01 -6.89 -9.42
N THR A 118 8.08 -6.84 -10.38
CA THR A 118 6.79 -6.15 -10.26
C THR A 118 5.69 -7.18 -10.11
N TYR A 119 4.86 -7.00 -9.09
CA TYR A 119 3.64 -7.76 -8.87
C TYR A 119 2.47 -6.91 -9.35
N GLU A 120 1.75 -7.42 -10.35
CA GLU A 120 0.59 -6.72 -10.92
C GLU A 120 -0.72 -7.40 -10.55
N ASN A 121 -1.79 -6.62 -10.41
CA ASN A 121 -3.15 -7.12 -10.13
C ASN A 121 -3.25 -7.98 -8.85
N TYR A 122 -2.44 -7.69 -7.83
CA TYR A 122 -2.53 -8.36 -6.54
C TYR A 122 -3.85 -7.98 -5.86
N GLN A 123 -4.62 -8.98 -5.43
CA GLN A 123 -5.99 -8.82 -4.96
C GLN A 123 -6.04 -8.58 -3.46
N TRP A 124 -6.89 -7.65 -3.03
CA TRP A 124 -7.24 -7.40 -1.65
C TRP A 124 -8.74 -7.57 -1.49
N ILE A 125 -9.16 -8.53 -0.68
CA ILE A 125 -10.58 -8.83 -0.44
C ILE A 125 -10.94 -8.25 0.91
N LEU A 126 -11.77 -7.21 0.90
CA LEU A 126 -12.26 -6.57 2.12
C LEU A 126 -13.74 -6.88 2.33
N ILE A 127 -14.10 -7.14 3.58
CA ILE A 127 -15.48 -7.38 4.00
C ILE A 127 -15.89 -6.41 5.11
N ARG A 128 -17.19 -6.25 5.31
CA ARG A 128 -17.78 -5.49 6.43
C ARG A 128 -19.11 -6.10 6.86
N ASP A 129 -19.53 -5.92 8.10
CA ASP A 129 -20.79 -6.54 8.56
C ASP A 129 -22.04 -5.95 7.89
N ASN A 130 -22.01 -4.64 7.60
CA ASN A 130 -23.09 -3.89 6.94
C ASN A 130 -22.57 -2.54 6.41
N GLU A 131 -23.42 -1.78 5.73
CA GLU A 131 -23.09 -0.48 5.11
C GLU A 131 -22.42 0.54 6.06
N ASN A 132 -22.70 0.47 7.36
CA ASN A 132 -22.20 1.41 8.37
C ASN A 132 -20.96 0.88 9.13
N SER A 133 -20.46 -0.31 8.78
CA SER A 133 -19.32 -0.94 9.45
C SER A 133 -18.02 -0.66 8.70
N GLU A 134 -16.91 -0.61 9.44
CA GLU A 134 -15.58 -0.46 8.83
C GLU A 134 -15.20 -1.69 8.00
N TRP A 135 -14.43 -1.45 6.93
CA TRP A 135 -13.83 -2.52 6.15
C TRP A 135 -12.72 -3.22 6.92
N ILE A 136 -12.65 -4.55 6.79
CA ILE A 136 -11.53 -5.37 7.24
C ILE A 136 -11.01 -6.20 6.06
N ILE A 137 -9.70 -6.46 6.01
CA ILE A 137 -9.11 -7.38 5.03
C ILE A 137 -9.44 -8.81 5.49
N ASP A 138 -10.21 -9.54 4.67
CA ASP A 138 -10.49 -10.95 4.93
C ASP A 138 -9.47 -11.86 4.24
N ASP A 139 -9.02 -11.49 3.04
CA ASP A 139 -8.04 -12.27 2.28
C ASP A 139 -7.25 -11.40 1.28
N GLN A 140 -6.15 -11.93 0.77
CA GLN A 140 -5.30 -11.24 -0.21
C GLN A 140 -4.44 -12.24 -1.00
N GLY A 141 -4.15 -11.94 -2.28
CA GLY A 141 -3.32 -12.83 -3.10
C GLY A 141 -3.66 -12.83 -4.59
N TYR A 142 -3.35 -13.97 -5.23
CA TYR A 142 -3.66 -14.28 -6.62
C TYR A 142 -4.67 -15.42 -6.73
#